data_AF-A0A2R3JL97-F1
#
_entry.id   AF-A0A2R3JL97-F1
#
_cell.length_a   1.000
_cell.length_b   1.000
_cell.length_c   1.000
_cell.angle_alpha   90.00
_cell.angle_beta   90.00
_cell.angle_gamma   90.00
#
_symmetry.space_group_name_H-M   'P 1'
#
loop_
_entity.id
_entity.type
_entity.pdbx_description
1 polymer ?
#
loop_
_entity_poly.entity_id
_entity_poly.type
_entity_poly.pdbx_seq_one_letter_code
_entity_poly.pdbx_strand_id
1 'polypeptide(L)'
;MNQNVEVKYPAIFRDEGTYWDVRFPDVPAAQTFGSSVQVAADNAANALAVALFGQALPAASNPQYWRLASTEFVVWITMANVEFGPDSASSPSLK
;
A
#
# COMPACT_ATOMS: atom_id res chain seq x y z
N MET A 1 -3.39 -13.81 21.81
CA MET A 1 -2.27 -13.11 21.13
C MET A 1 -2.73 -12.79 19.73
N ASN A 2 -3.36 -11.64 19.52
CA ASN A 2 -3.74 -11.21 18.17
C ASN A 2 -2.49 -10.54 17.58
N GLN A 3 -1.68 -11.31 16.88
CA GLN A 3 -0.66 -10.75 16.00
C GLN A 3 -1.44 -9.95 14.94
N ASN A 4 -1.39 -8.62 14.99
CA ASN A 4 -1.83 -7.80 13.86
C ASN A 4 -0.92 -8.17 12.69
N VAL A 5 -1.40 -9.05 11.80
CA VAL A 5 -0.64 -9.44 10.61
C VAL A 5 -0.66 -8.24 9.67
N GLU A 6 0.47 -7.55 9.57
CA GLU A 6 0.65 -6.49 8.58
C GLU A 6 0.59 -7.11 7.18
N VAL A 7 -0.45 -6.75 6.41
CA VAL A 7 -0.58 -7.15 5.01
C VAL A 7 0.30 -6.25 4.17
N LYS A 8 1.26 -6.83 3.43
CA LYS A 8 2.20 -6.08 2.60
C LYS A 8 2.23 -6.64 1.18
N TYR A 9 2.27 -5.73 0.20
CA TYR A 9 2.48 -6.08 -1.21
C TYR A 9 3.66 -5.29 -1.80
N PRO A 10 4.46 -5.91 -2.69
CA PRO A 10 5.48 -5.19 -3.43
C PRO A 10 4.82 -4.33 -4.51
N ALA A 11 5.03 -3.01 -4.43
CA ALA A 11 4.60 -2.06 -5.44
C ALA A 11 5.79 -1.70 -6.33
N ILE A 12 5.52 -1.50 -7.62
CA ILE A 12 6.48 -0.92 -8.56
C ILE A 12 6.20 0.57 -8.65
N PHE A 13 7.18 1.37 -8.26
CA PHE A 13 7.21 2.82 -8.43
C PHE A 13 7.92 3.13 -9.73
N ARG A 14 7.32 3.96 -10.58
CA ARG A 14 7.91 4.44 -11.82
C ARG A 14 7.99 5.96 -11.80
N ASP A 15 9.18 6.49 -12.10
CA ASP A 15 9.39 7.92 -12.28
C ASP A 15 8.78 8.39 -13.61
N GLU A 16 7.82 9.33 -13.55
CA GLU A 16 7.17 9.97 -14.70
C GLU A 16 7.64 11.44 -14.87
N GLY A 17 8.75 11.81 -14.22
CA GLY A 17 9.39 13.13 -14.27
C GLY A 17 8.75 14.17 -13.35
N THR A 18 7.41 14.26 -13.33
CA THR A 18 6.68 15.24 -12.47
C THR A 18 5.85 14.59 -11.36
N TYR A 19 5.69 13.27 -11.42
CA TYR A 19 4.98 12.46 -10.43
C TYR A 19 5.51 11.02 -10.48
N TRP A 20 5.00 10.19 -9.59
CA TRP A 20 5.29 8.77 -9.49
C TRP A 20 4.04 7.97 -9.80
N ASP A 21 4.12 7.06 -10.77
CA ASP A 21 3.11 6.00 -10.98
C ASP A 21 3.42 4.83 -10.05
N VAL A 22 2.41 4.30 -9.38
CA VAL A 22 2.55 3.17 -8.45
C VAL A 22 1.55 2.10 -8.83
N ARG A 23 2.05 0.89 -9.09
CA ARG A 23 1.22 -0.27 -9.41
C ARG A 23 1.60 -1.48 -8.59
N PHE A 24 0.60 -2.32 -8.32
CA PHE A 24 0.76 -3.60 -7.64
C PHE A 24 0.41 -4.72 -8.63
N PRO A 25 1.38 -5.53 -9.10
CA PRO A 25 1.09 -6.66 -9.98
C PRO A 25 0.07 -7.64 -9.40
N ASP A 26 0.09 -7.85 -8.08
CA ASP A 26 -0.82 -8.76 -7.38
C ASP A 26 -2.20 -8.13 -7.07
N VAL A 27 -2.29 -6.79 -7.08
CA VAL A 27 -3.52 -6.04 -6.76
C VAL A 27 -3.71 -4.93 -7.79
N PRO A 28 -4.08 -5.24 -9.06
CA PRO A 28 -4.12 -4.24 -10.13
C PRO A 28 -5.07 -3.06 -9.86
N ALA A 29 -6.15 -3.29 -9.10
CA ALA A 29 -7.11 -2.26 -8.72
C ALA A 29 -6.54 -1.20 -7.75
N ALA A 30 -5.36 -1.43 -7.17
CA ALA A 30 -4.68 -0.50 -6.25
C ALA A 30 -3.69 0.44 -6.96
N GLN A 31 -3.74 0.55 -8.30
CA GLN A 31 -2.91 1.53 -9.00
C GLN A 31 -3.23 2.95 -8.53
N THR A 32 -2.18 3.75 -8.31
CA THR A 32 -2.28 5.12 -7.81
C THR A 32 -1.06 5.94 -8.23
N PHE A 33 -0.98 7.19 -7.76
CA PHE A 33 0.08 8.12 -8.09
C PHE A 33 0.38 9.08 -6.94
N GLY A 34 1.51 9.80 -7.01
CA GLY A 34 1.82 10.88 -6.07
C GLY A 34 2.92 11.81 -6.58
N SER A 35 2.95 13.04 -6.08
CA SER A 35 3.93 14.07 -6.48
C SER A 35 5.34 13.84 -5.94
N SER A 36 5.47 12.97 -4.94
CA SER A 36 6.75 12.50 -4.41
C SER A 36 6.63 11.01 -4.07
N VAL A 37 7.76 10.33 -3.90
CA VAL A 37 7.79 8.91 -3.51
C VAL A 37 7.00 8.68 -2.22
N GLN A 38 7.15 9.57 -1.23
CA GLN A 38 6.43 9.46 0.05
C GLN A 38 4.93 9.58 -0.14
N VAL A 39 4.47 10.62 -0.85
CA VAL A 39 3.03 10.83 -1.12
C VAL A 39 2.45 9.65 -1.90
N ALA A 40 3.19 9.15 -2.89
CA ALA A 40 2.77 8.01 -3.68
C ALA A 40 2.68 6.72 -2.84
N ALA A 41 3.60 6.51 -1.88
CA ALA A 41 3.54 5.40 -0.94
C ALA A 41 2.35 5.48 0.03
N ASP A 42 2.08 6.67 0.58
CA ASP A 42 0.93 6.90 1.46
C ASP A 42 -0.40 6.65 0.70
N ASN A 43 -0.47 7.14 -0.54
CA ASN A 43 -1.61 6.87 -1.42
C ASN A 43 -1.74 5.39 -1.77
N ALA A 44 -0.62 4.68 -1.97
CA ALA A 44 -0.60 3.26 -2.30
C ALA A 44 -1.09 2.39 -1.13
N ALA A 45 -0.76 2.75 0.12
CA ALA A 45 -1.26 2.08 1.30
C ALA A 45 -2.80 2.14 1.40
N ASN A 46 -3.37 3.32 1.11
CA ASN A 46 -4.81 3.52 1.08
C ASN A 46 -5.47 2.83 -0.13
N ALA A 47 -4.83 2.88 -1.31
CA ALA A 47 -5.34 2.22 -2.51
C ALA A 47 -5.44 0.69 -2.33
N LEU A 48 -4.47 0.06 -1.67
CA LEU A 48 -4.55 -1.35 -1.28
C LEU A 48 -5.78 -1.62 -0.39
N ALA A 49 -6.01 -0.78 0.62
CA ALA A 49 -7.12 -0.97 1.54
C ALA A 49 -8.48 -0.86 0.84
N VAL A 50 -8.62 0.08 -0.10
CA VAL A 50 -9.81 0.21 -0.94
C VAL A 50 -9.98 -1.00 -1.87
N ALA A 51 -8.92 -1.40 -2.57
CA ALA A 51 -8.97 -2.49 -3.53
C ALA A 51 -9.25 -3.86 -2.89
N LEU A 52 -8.80 -4.07 -1.66
CA LEU A 52 -8.94 -5.33 -0.94
C LEU A 52 -10.10 -5.32 0.09
N PHE A 53 -10.87 -4.23 0.17
CA PHE A 53 -11.97 -4.12 1.12
C PHE A 53 -13.01 -5.23 0.89
N GLY A 54 -13.15 -6.14 1.86
CA GLY A 54 -14.07 -7.27 1.79
C GLY A 54 -13.67 -8.37 0.80
N GLN A 55 -12.44 -8.33 0.25
CA GLN A 55 -11.92 -9.32 -0.70
C GLN A 55 -11.00 -10.33 0.00
N ALA A 56 -10.81 -11.50 -0.63
CA ALA A 56 -9.75 -12.41 -0.23
C ALA A 56 -8.39 -11.80 -0.59
N LEU A 57 -7.40 -11.94 0.32
CA LEU A 57 -6.05 -11.42 0.10
C LEU A 57 -5.29 -12.32 -0.89
N PRO A 58 -4.85 -11.80 -2.05
CA PRO A 58 -3.99 -12.57 -2.95
C PRO A 58 -2.62 -12.84 -2.33
N ALA A 59 -1.91 -13.87 -2.81
CA ALA A 59 -0.52 -14.09 -2.42
C ALA A 59 0.37 -12.97 -2.97
N ALA A 60 1.28 -12.43 -2.14
CA ALA A 60 2.26 -11.46 -2.60
C ALA A 60 3.35 -12.14 -3.44
N SER A 61 3.63 -11.59 -4.61
CA SER A 61 4.71 -12.02 -5.49
C SER A 61 6.09 -11.75 -4.88
N ASN A 62 7.10 -12.50 -5.32
CA ASN A 62 8.49 -12.20 -4.99
C ASN A 62 9.11 -11.27 -6.06
N PRO A 63 9.41 -10.00 -5.73
CA PRO A 63 9.84 -9.01 -6.72
C PRO A 63 11.25 -9.24 -7.27
N GLN A 64 12.06 -10.13 -6.68
CA GLN A 64 13.44 -10.40 -7.14
C GLN A 64 13.52 -10.96 -8.57
N TYR A 65 12.39 -11.48 -9.09
CA TYR A 65 12.29 -12.06 -10.43
C TYR A 65 11.77 -11.08 -11.47
N TRP A 66 11.40 -9.85 -11.08
CA TRP A 66 10.85 -8.87 -12.00
C TRP A 66 11.94 -8.19 -12.81
N ARG A 67 11.68 -8.01 -14.10
CA ARG A 67 12.48 -7.13 -14.97
C ARG A 67 11.87 -5.74 -14.91
N LEU A 68 12.61 -4.80 -14.31
CA LEU A 68 12.18 -3.42 -14.12
C LEU A 68 12.84 -2.52 -15.18
N ALA A 69 12.12 -1.49 -15.60
CA ALA A 69 12.73 -0.41 -16.38
C ALA A 69 13.73 0.38 -15.53
N SER A 70 14.60 1.17 -16.16
CA SER A 70 15.60 1.98 -15.44
C SER A 70 14.99 3.07 -14.56
N THR A 71 13.74 3.45 -14.81
CA THR A 71 12.96 4.41 -14.04
C THR A 71 12.11 3.75 -12.95
N GLU A 72 12.25 2.44 -12.75
CA GLU A 72 11.42 1.67 -11.84
C GLU A 72 12.20 1.11 -10.64
N PHE A 73 11.57 1.12 -9.48
CA PHE A 73 12.04 0.41 -8.30
C PHE A 73 10.88 -0.18 -7.51
N VAL A 74 11.18 -1.09 -6.58
CA VAL A 74 10.18 -1.78 -5.77
C VAL A 74 10.20 -1.26 -4.34
N VAL A 75 9.00 -1.06 -3.79
CA VAL A 75 8.78 -0.76 -2.37
C VAL A 75 7.73 -1.70 -1.82
N TRP A 76 7.97 -2.26 -0.64
CA TRP A 76 6.95 -3.00 0.10
C TRP A 76 6.01 -2.04 0.80
N ILE A 77 4.75 -2.03 0.40
CA ILE A 77 3.72 -1.16 0.98
C ILE A 77 2.85 -1.97 1.93
N THR A 78 2.76 -1.51 3.17
CA THR A 78 1.79 -2.02 4.15
C THR A 78 0.43 -1.44 3.83
N MET A 79 -0.58 -2.30 3.71
CA MET A 79 -1.97 -1.88 3.53
C MET A 79 -2.43 -1.06 4.73
N ALA A 80 -3.09 0.07 4.48
CA ALA A 80 -3.64 0.90 5.55
C ALA A 80 -4.74 0.12 6.32
N ASN A 81 -4.75 0.28 7.64
CA ASN A 81 -5.85 -0.22 8.46
C ASN A 81 -7.01 0.79 8.43
N VAL A 82 -8.13 0.42 7.83
CA VAL A 82 -9.31 1.30 7.74
C VAL A 82 -10.21 1.03 8.93
N GLU A 83 -10.39 2.05 9.77
CA GLU A 83 -11.25 2.01 10.95
C GLU A 83 -12.44 2.96 10.77
N PHE A 84 -13.63 2.53 11.18
CA PHE A 84 -14.85 3.33 11.17
C PHE A 84 -15.43 3.40 12.59
N GLY A 85 -15.53 4.58 13.22
CA GLY A 85 -16.24 4.71 14.50
C GLY A 85 -15.84 5.93 15.37
N PRO A 86 -16.60 6.21 16.45
CA PRO A 86 -16.31 7.28 17.41
C PRO A 86 -15.14 6.94 18.36
N ASP A 87 -14.83 5.66 18.55
CA ASP A 87 -13.80 5.18 19.51
C ASP A 87 -12.37 5.18 18.94
N SER A 88 -12.19 5.50 17.66
CA SER A 88 -10.85 5.66 17.05
C SER A 88 -10.12 6.91 17.57
N ALA A 89 -10.78 7.74 18.39
CA ALA A 89 -10.22 8.97 18.99
C ALA A 89 -10.23 9.04 20.52
N SER A 90 -10.65 8.00 21.28
CA SER A 90 -10.72 8.13 22.75
C SER A 90 -10.29 6.90 23.54
N SER A 91 -9.09 6.98 24.09
CA SER A 91 -8.85 6.51 25.46
C SER A 91 -8.08 7.61 26.20
N PRO A 92 -8.74 8.59 26.83
CA PRO A 92 -8.09 9.34 27.88
C PRO A 92 -7.86 8.34 29.02
N SER A 93 -6.60 8.05 29.32
CA SER A 93 -6.21 7.24 30.47
C SER A 93 -6.78 7.87 31.74
N LEU A 94 -7.81 7.27 32.31
CA LEU A 94 -8.22 7.57 33.68
C LEU A 94 -7.22 6.89 34.61
N LYS A 95 -6.46 7.74 35.32
CA LYS A 95 -5.61 7.37 36.45
C LYS A 95 -6.45 6.90 37.62
#